data_AF-X1AN92-F1
#
_entry.id   AF-X1AN92-F1
#
_cell.length_a   1.000
_cell.length_b   1.000
_cell.length_c   1.000
_cell.angle_alpha   90.00
_cell.angle_beta   90.00
_cell.angle_gamma   90.00
#
_symmetry.space_group_name_H-M   'P 1'
#
loop_
_entity.id
_entity.type
_entity.pdbx_description
1 polymer ?
#
loop_
_entity_poly.entity_id
_entity_poly.type
_entity_poly.pdbx_seq_one_letter_code
_entity_poly.pdbx_strand_id
1 'polypeptide(L)'
;MDRAQERLAKKIFDIRLRGAELYFLPVETRVPLKFGKETLTSVTCARVRVIVEDQQGRLASGWGETPLSVQWVWPSDVGYAFRHEALKDFCEQLTAAWASFNVSGHPIEIGYDFQQQVLPDLLGGFNRDCKPQERMPTLAAL
;
A
#
# COMPACT_ATOMS: atom_id res chain seq x y z
N MET A 1 21.70 3.09 29.00
CA MET A 1 20.25 2.83 29.03
C MET A 1 19.87 2.23 27.71
N ASP A 2 19.44 0.99 27.74
CA ASP A 2 19.36 0.08 26.61
C ASP A 2 18.10 0.37 25.78
N ARG A 3 18.27 0.67 24.48
CA ARG A 3 17.16 0.92 23.53
C ARG A 3 16.18 -0.25 23.46
N ALA A 4 16.61 -1.45 23.88
CA ALA A 4 15.75 -2.62 23.97
C ALA A 4 14.72 -2.53 25.11
N GLN A 5 15.04 -1.88 26.24
CA GLN A 5 14.13 -1.78 27.40
C GLN A 5 13.03 -0.72 27.21
N GLU A 6 13.27 0.30 26.40
CA GLU A 6 12.28 1.35 26.10
C GLU A 6 11.16 0.85 25.17
N ARG A 7 11.40 -0.26 24.46
CA ARG A 7 10.45 -0.93 23.55
C ARG A 7 9.40 -1.78 24.29
N LEU A 8 9.57 -2.01 25.60
CA LEU A 8 8.71 -2.89 26.42
C LEU A 8 7.54 -2.18 27.12
N ALA A 9 7.56 -0.85 27.23
CA ALA A 9 6.44 -0.11 27.80
C ALA A 9 5.44 0.27 26.70
N LYS A 10 4.30 -0.44 26.64
CA LYS A 10 3.17 -0.10 25.77
C LYS A 10 2.77 1.36 25.99
N LYS A 11 2.84 2.16 24.92
CA LYS A 11 2.53 3.59 24.96
C LYS A 11 1.03 3.78 24.69
N ILE A 12 0.48 4.89 25.19
CA ILE A 12 -0.97 5.18 25.10
C ILE A 12 -1.49 5.32 23.66
N PHE A 13 -0.59 5.54 22.71
CA PHE A 13 -0.87 5.71 21.28
C PHE A 13 -0.56 4.45 20.46
N ASP A 14 -0.16 3.36 21.12
CA ASP A 14 0.09 2.10 20.43
C ASP A 14 -1.24 1.49 20.00
N ILE A 15 -1.30 1.10 18.74
CA ILE A 15 -2.45 0.47 18.11
C ILE A 15 -2.08 -0.89 17.57
N ARG A 16 -3.09 -1.73 17.32
CA ARG A 16 -2.98 -2.99 16.58
C ARG A 16 -3.92 -2.95 15.38
N LEU A 17 -3.46 -3.45 14.23
CA LEU A 17 -4.30 -3.60 13.05
C LEU A 17 -5.34 -4.70 13.26
N ARG A 18 -6.58 -4.43 12.85
CA ARG A 18 -7.70 -5.38 12.91
C ARG A 18 -8.32 -5.68 11.56
N GLY A 19 -8.12 -4.82 10.57
CA GLY A 19 -8.60 -5.05 9.21
C GLY A 19 -8.29 -3.89 8.27
N ALA A 20 -8.42 -4.17 6.98
CA ALA A 20 -8.33 -3.19 5.92
C ALA A 20 -9.38 -3.50 4.84
N GLU A 21 -9.99 -2.45 4.29
CA GLU A 21 -10.99 -2.53 3.22
C GLU A 21 -10.54 -1.64 2.06
N LEU A 22 -10.51 -2.17 0.83
CA LEU A 22 -10.05 -1.46 -0.36
C LEU A 22 -11.23 -1.11 -1.28
N TYR A 23 -11.19 0.11 -1.81
CA TYR A 23 -12.15 0.63 -2.78
C TYR A 23 -11.40 1.26 -3.94
N PHE A 24 -11.75 0.87 -5.16
CA PHE A 24 -11.26 1.52 -6.39
C PHE A 24 -12.28 2.56 -6.85
N LEU A 25 -11.86 3.81 -6.93
CA LEU A 25 -12.70 4.93 -7.33
C LEU A 25 -12.23 5.47 -8.69
N PRO A 26 -13.04 5.38 -9.76
CA PRO A 26 -12.70 6.02 -11.02
C PRO A 26 -12.87 7.54 -10.89
N VAL A 27 -11.84 8.30 -11.29
CA VAL A 27 -11.84 9.77 -11.26
C VAL A 27 -11.46 10.29 -12.64
N GLU A 28 -12.37 11.03 -13.27
CA GLU A 28 -12.08 11.77 -14.49
C GLU A 28 -11.32 13.06 -14.17
N THR A 29 -10.24 13.31 -14.91
CA THR A 29 -9.50 14.56 -14.80
C THR A 29 -10.29 15.69 -15.47
N ARG A 30 -10.29 16.88 -14.85
CA ARG A 30 -10.96 18.05 -15.45
C ARG A 30 -10.29 18.51 -16.75
N VAL A 31 -8.99 18.25 -16.89
CA VAL A 31 -8.18 18.51 -18.07
C VAL A 31 -7.18 17.36 -18.25
N PRO A 32 -6.82 17.00 -19.50
CA PRO A 32 -5.81 15.97 -19.72
C PRO A 32 -4.47 16.34 -19.07
N LEU A 33 -3.88 15.40 -18.32
CA LEU A 33 -2.58 15.54 -17.68
C LEU A 33 -1.50 14.81 -18.49
N LYS A 34 -0.34 15.43 -18.70
CA LYS A 34 0.76 14.82 -19.48
C LYS A 34 1.84 14.25 -18.56
N PHE A 35 2.11 12.96 -18.69
CA PHE A 35 3.18 12.26 -17.97
C PHE A 35 4.12 11.60 -18.99
N GLY A 36 5.23 12.29 -19.29
CA GLY A 36 6.17 11.84 -20.32
C GLY A 36 5.48 11.70 -21.68
N LYS A 37 5.45 10.48 -22.22
CA LYS A 37 4.81 10.17 -23.51
C LYS A 37 3.30 9.94 -23.38
N GLU A 38 2.80 9.67 -22.19
CA GLU A 38 1.40 9.29 -21.95
C GLU A 38 0.55 10.50 -21.58
N THR A 39 -0.71 10.51 -22.02
CA THR A 39 -1.73 11.50 -21.62
C THR A 39 -2.77 10.79 -20.78
N LEU A 40 -3.02 11.28 -19.59
CA LEU A 40 -3.98 10.76 -18.62
C LEU A 40 -5.23 11.62 -18.63
N THR A 41 -6.39 11.03 -18.96
CA THR A 41 -7.69 11.69 -18.85
C THR A 41 -8.49 11.21 -17.64
N SER A 42 -8.16 10.04 -17.09
CA SER A 42 -8.77 9.49 -15.88
C SER A 42 -7.74 8.72 -15.06
N VAL A 43 -8.00 8.58 -13.75
CA VAL A 43 -7.17 7.81 -12.82
C VAL A 43 -8.06 6.98 -11.90
N THR A 44 -7.57 5.82 -11.49
CA THR A 44 -8.19 5.07 -10.39
C THR A 44 -7.54 5.48 -9.08
N CYS A 45 -8.33 5.94 -8.12
CA CYS A 45 -7.86 6.09 -6.74
C CYS A 45 -8.07 4.77 -5.97
N ALA A 46 -7.01 4.30 -5.30
CA ALA A 46 -7.12 3.27 -4.27
C ALA A 46 -7.41 3.97 -2.94
N ARG A 47 -8.63 3.78 -2.43
CA ARG A 47 -9.04 4.25 -1.11
C ARG A 47 -9.08 3.07 -0.15
N VAL A 48 -8.41 3.20 0.97
CA VAL A 48 -8.35 2.15 1.99
C VAL A 48 -8.92 2.67 3.30
N ARG A 49 -9.79 1.87 3.91
CA ARG A 49 -10.16 2.02 5.32
C ARG A 49 -9.34 1.05 6.14
N VAL A 50 -8.68 1.54 7.18
CA VAL A 50 -7.95 0.70 8.15
C VAL A 50 -8.67 0.72 9.48
N ILE A 51 -8.87 -0.44 10.07
CA ILE A 51 -9.49 -0.63 11.39
C ILE A 51 -8.38 -0.98 12.38
N VAL A 52 -8.36 -0.28 13.50
CA VAL A 52 -7.35 -0.42 14.55
C VAL A 52 -7.99 -0.60 15.91
N GLU A 53 -7.26 -1.25 16.81
CA GLU A 53 -7.63 -1.41 18.21
C GLU A 53 -6.55 -0.80 19.10
N ASP A 54 -6.95 -0.07 20.13
CA ASP A 54 -6.03 0.43 21.16
C ASP A 54 -5.78 -0.59 22.28
N GLN A 55 -4.94 -0.23 23.25
CA GLN A 55 -4.62 -1.12 24.38
C GLN A 55 -5.80 -1.42 25.32
N GLN A 56 -6.89 -0.67 25.23
CA GLN A 56 -8.11 -0.84 26.02
C GLN A 56 -9.17 -1.65 25.26
N GLY A 57 -8.85 -2.14 24.06
CA GLY A 57 -9.77 -2.91 23.22
C GLY A 57 -10.77 -2.04 22.45
N ARG A 58 -10.58 -0.71 22.43
CA ARG A 58 -11.47 0.20 21.70
C ARG A 58 -11.10 0.20 20.22
N LEU A 59 -12.12 0.09 19.36
CA LEU A 59 -11.95 0.10 17.91
C LEU A 59 -12.11 1.51 17.34
N ALA A 60 -11.29 1.83 16.35
CA ALA A 60 -11.43 3.01 15.51
C ALA A 60 -11.12 2.66 14.05
N SER A 61 -11.58 3.48 13.11
CA SER A 61 -11.19 3.34 11.71
C SER A 61 -10.74 4.66 11.11
N GLY A 62 -9.68 4.62 10.30
CA GLY A 62 -9.17 5.75 9.52
C GLY A 62 -9.24 5.47 8.02
N TRP A 63 -9.20 6.53 7.21
CA TRP A 63 -9.25 6.45 5.76
C TRP A 63 -8.02 7.10 5.15
N GLY A 64 -7.46 6.45 4.12
CA GLY A 64 -6.41 6.98 3.26
C GLY A 64 -6.74 6.74 1.80
N GLU A 65 -6.23 7.59 0.91
CA GLU A 65 -6.44 7.47 -0.52
C GLU A 65 -5.18 7.87 -1.29
N THR A 66 -4.88 7.15 -2.37
CA THR A 66 -3.84 7.54 -3.33
C THR A 66 -4.28 7.24 -4.76
N PRO A 67 -4.00 8.12 -5.74
CA PRO A 67 -4.19 7.81 -7.15
C PRO A 67 -3.16 6.76 -7.61
N LEU A 68 -3.61 5.71 -8.30
CA LEU A 68 -2.75 4.72 -8.96
C LEU A 68 -2.03 5.38 -10.14
N SER A 69 -0.89 6.02 -9.84
CA SER A 69 -0.11 6.83 -10.77
C SER A 69 0.79 5.97 -11.66
N VAL A 70 0.19 5.01 -12.37
CA VAL A 70 0.84 3.93 -13.14
C VAL A 70 2.00 4.43 -14.01
N GLN A 71 1.82 5.55 -14.71
CA GLN A 71 2.81 6.13 -15.60
C GLN A 71 4.08 6.61 -14.86
N TRP A 72 3.93 7.04 -13.62
CA TRP A 72 5.03 7.56 -12.80
C TRP A 72 5.73 6.45 -12.01
N VAL A 73 4.96 5.58 -11.37
CA VAL A 73 5.51 4.55 -10.49
C VAL A 73 6.06 3.35 -11.25
N TRP A 74 5.61 3.14 -12.49
CA TRP A 74 6.06 2.05 -13.36
C TRP A 74 6.27 2.51 -14.81
N PRO A 75 7.31 3.32 -15.08
CA PRO A 75 7.68 3.71 -16.44
C PRO A 75 8.18 2.49 -17.21
N SER A 76 7.46 2.09 -18.26
CA SER A 76 7.76 0.88 -19.06
C SER A 76 7.12 0.96 -20.43
N ASP A 77 7.67 0.23 -21.40
CA ASP A 77 7.07 0.02 -22.72
C ASP A 77 5.90 -1.00 -22.66
N VAL A 78 5.70 -1.68 -21.53
CA VAL A 78 4.53 -2.52 -21.28
C VAL A 78 3.26 -1.66 -21.26
N GLY A 79 2.19 -2.16 -21.89
CA GLY A 79 0.94 -1.45 -22.04
C GLY A 79 0.34 -0.97 -20.70
N TYR A 80 -0.22 0.24 -20.71
CA TYR A 80 -0.83 0.87 -19.54
C TYR A 80 -1.87 -0.04 -18.86
N ALA A 81 -2.77 -0.66 -19.64
CA ALA A 81 -3.84 -1.50 -19.09
C ALA A 81 -3.30 -2.69 -18.28
N PHE A 82 -2.24 -3.34 -18.75
CA PHE A 82 -1.59 -4.43 -18.02
C PHE A 82 -1.00 -3.93 -16.69
N ARG A 83 -0.25 -2.83 -16.72
CA ARG A 83 0.37 -2.26 -15.52
C ARG A 83 -0.69 -1.78 -14.53
N HIS A 84 -1.77 -1.18 -15.01
CA HIS A 84 -2.89 -0.69 -14.20
C HIS A 84 -3.61 -1.81 -13.47
N GLU A 85 -3.95 -2.90 -14.17
CA GLU A 85 -4.54 -4.09 -13.53
C GLU A 85 -3.56 -4.75 -12.57
N ALA A 86 -2.27 -4.87 -12.92
CA ALA A 86 -1.26 -5.40 -12.01
C ALA A 86 -1.13 -4.57 -10.71
N LEU A 87 -1.24 -3.23 -10.78
CA LEU A 87 -1.27 -2.39 -9.58
C LEU A 87 -2.52 -2.66 -8.73
N LYS A 88 -3.69 -2.81 -9.35
CA LYS A 88 -4.93 -3.12 -8.63
C LYS A 88 -4.84 -4.47 -7.93
N ASP A 89 -4.40 -5.50 -8.63
CA ASP A 89 -4.19 -6.84 -8.07
C ASP A 89 -3.21 -6.81 -6.88
N PHE A 90 -2.13 -6.03 -7.00
CA PHE A 90 -1.18 -5.87 -5.91
C PHE A 90 -1.77 -5.09 -4.72
N CYS A 91 -2.60 -4.07 -4.95
CA CYS A 91 -3.33 -3.38 -3.87
C CYS A 91 -4.26 -4.32 -3.10
N GLU A 92 -4.92 -5.27 -3.76
CA GLU A 92 -5.74 -6.29 -3.10
C GLU A 92 -4.88 -7.19 -2.20
N GLN A 93 -3.73 -7.65 -2.70
CA GLN A 93 -2.77 -8.43 -1.92
C GLN A 93 -2.21 -7.65 -0.72
N LEU A 94 -1.86 -6.39 -0.92
CA LEU A 94 -1.44 -5.49 0.17
C LEU A 94 -2.53 -5.36 1.22
N THR A 95 -3.78 -5.18 0.82
CA THR A 95 -4.92 -5.04 1.75
C THR A 95 -5.09 -6.29 2.61
N ALA A 96 -5.02 -7.48 2.00
CA ALA A 96 -5.06 -8.75 2.73
C ALA A 96 -3.85 -8.89 3.67
N ALA A 97 -2.64 -8.55 3.21
CA ALA A 97 -1.43 -8.61 4.01
C ALA A 97 -1.52 -7.67 5.23
N TRP A 98 -1.94 -6.42 5.04
CA TRP A 98 -2.18 -5.44 6.11
C TRP A 98 -3.22 -5.92 7.13
N ALA A 99 -4.32 -6.53 6.67
CA ALA A 99 -5.34 -7.09 7.57
C ALA A 99 -4.81 -8.25 8.43
N SER A 100 -3.84 -9.01 7.90
CA SER A 100 -3.19 -10.13 8.61
C SER A 100 -1.95 -9.73 9.42
N PHE A 101 -1.46 -8.50 9.29
CA PHE A 101 -0.21 -8.07 9.88
C PHE A 101 -0.36 -7.80 11.38
N ASN A 102 -0.07 -8.84 12.17
CA ASN A 102 -0.43 -8.90 13.57
C ASN A 102 0.59 -8.25 14.53
N VAL A 103 0.83 -6.95 14.36
CA VAL A 103 1.75 -6.16 15.20
C VAL A 103 1.03 -5.10 16.02
N SER A 104 1.64 -4.70 17.13
CA SER A 104 1.18 -3.58 17.97
C SER A 104 2.33 -2.60 18.14
N GLY A 105 2.05 -1.30 18.02
CA GLY A 105 3.06 -0.25 18.20
C GLY A 105 2.58 1.11 17.71
N HIS A 106 3.50 2.06 17.61
CA HIS A 106 3.21 3.37 17.04
C HIS A 106 2.88 3.24 15.54
N PRO A 107 1.87 3.93 14.99
CA PRO A 107 1.46 3.77 13.59
C PRO A 107 2.60 3.90 12.56
N ILE A 108 3.53 4.84 12.78
CA ILE A 108 4.71 5.01 11.91
C ILE A 108 5.67 3.82 11.98
N GLU A 109 5.87 3.23 13.16
CA GLU A 109 6.73 2.05 13.32
C GLU A 109 6.09 0.82 12.67
N ILE A 110 4.77 0.65 12.80
CA ILE A 110 4.03 -0.40 12.11
C ILE A 110 4.21 -0.30 10.59
N GLY A 111 4.05 0.90 10.03
CA GLY A 111 4.26 1.12 8.59
C GLY A 111 5.68 0.83 8.14
N TYR A 112 6.67 1.25 8.92
CA TYR A 112 8.06 0.92 8.65
C TYR A 112 8.30 -0.60 8.70
N ASP A 113 7.82 -1.27 9.74
CA ASP A 113 7.98 -2.72 9.91
C ASP A 113 7.31 -3.49 8.76
N PHE A 114 6.12 -3.09 8.31
CA PHE A 114 5.46 -3.69 7.15
C PHE A 114 6.31 -3.55 5.88
N GLN A 115 6.82 -2.35 5.60
CA GLN A 115 7.66 -2.08 4.43
C GLN A 115 8.99 -2.86 4.46
N GLN A 116 9.56 -3.10 5.63
CA GLN A 116 10.83 -3.83 5.75
C GLN A 116 10.65 -5.35 5.79
N GLN A 117 9.56 -5.84 6.39
CA GLN A 117 9.42 -7.26 6.74
C GLN A 117 8.42 -8.01 5.84
N VAL A 118 7.41 -7.33 5.30
CA VAL A 118 6.31 -7.98 4.54
C VAL A 118 6.40 -7.63 3.06
N LEU A 119 6.56 -6.33 2.76
CA LEU A 119 6.51 -5.83 1.39
C LEU A 119 7.53 -6.49 0.42
N PRO A 120 8.81 -6.73 0.80
CA PRO A 120 9.80 -7.29 -0.12
C PRO A 120 9.42 -8.70 -0.59
N ASP A 121 8.94 -9.54 0.33
CA ASP A 121 8.53 -10.91 0.03
C ASP A 121 7.24 -10.93 -0.79
N LEU A 122 6.29 -10.04 -0.49
CA LEU A 122 5.04 -9.92 -1.24
C LEU A 122 5.30 -9.49 -2.68
N LEU A 123 6.13 -8.45 -2.88
CA LEU A 123 6.52 -7.97 -4.21
C LEU A 123 7.35 -9.02 -4.97
N GLY A 124 8.27 -9.71 -4.27
CA GLY A 124 9.05 -10.79 -4.84
C GLY A 124 8.17 -11.96 -5.29
N GLY A 125 7.14 -12.29 -4.51
CA GLY A 125 6.11 -13.27 -4.87
C GLY A 125 5.31 -12.84 -6.09
N PHE A 126 4.82 -11.60 -6.11
CA PHE A 126 4.06 -11.03 -7.23
C PHE A 126 4.85 -11.07 -8.54
N ASN A 127 6.15 -10.78 -8.48
CA ASN A 127 7.03 -10.72 -9.64
C ASN A 127 7.66 -12.05 -10.07
N ARG A 128 7.42 -13.14 -9.33
CA ARG A 128 8.18 -14.40 -9.45
C ARG A 128 8.17 -14.95 -10.88
N ASP A 129 6.98 -14.99 -11.49
CA ASP A 129 6.75 -15.61 -12.80
C ASP A 129 6.63 -14.58 -13.93
N CYS A 130 6.77 -13.29 -13.62
CA CYS A 130 6.75 -12.21 -14.61
C CYS A 130 8.05 -12.18 -15.42
N LYS A 131 7.93 -11.88 -16.72
CA LYS A 131 9.10 -11.54 -17.55
C LYS A 131 9.79 -10.30 -16.98
N PRO A 132 11.11 -10.12 -17.17
CA PRO A 132 11.83 -8.97 -16.61
C PRO A 132 11.17 -7.61 -16.86
N GLN A 133 10.65 -7.35 -18.07
CA GLN A 133 9.96 -6.10 -18.40
C GLN A 133 8.56 -5.93 -17.79
N GLU A 134 7.94 -7.04 -17.37
CA GLU A 134 6.61 -7.11 -16.75
C GLU A 134 6.68 -7.13 -15.21
N ARG A 135 7.89 -7.07 -14.63
CA ARG A 135 8.06 -7.00 -13.17
C ARG A 135 7.70 -5.62 -12.64
N MET A 136 6.83 -5.59 -11.64
CA MET A 136 6.47 -4.39 -10.91
C MET A 136 7.70 -3.85 -10.15
N PRO A 137 8.07 -2.58 -10.34
CA PRO A 137 9.17 -1.96 -9.61
C PRO A 137 8.77 -1.68 -8.15
N THR A 138 9.75 -1.59 -7.25
CA THR A 138 9.51 -1.29 -5.83
C THR A 138 8.69 -0.01 -5.61
N LEU A 139 8.91 1.03 -6.43
CA LEU A 139 8.16 2.28 -6.32
C LEU A 139 6.65 2.10 -6.53
N ALA A 140 6.22 1.14 -7.35
CA ALA A 140 4.82 0.85 -7.59
C ALA A 140 4.18 -0.01 -6.48
N ALA A 141 4.99 -0.54 -5.57
CA ALA A 141 4.57 -1.41 -4.48
C ALA A 141 4.42 -0.68 -3.13
N LEU A 142 4.82 0.59 -3.06
CA LEU A 142 4.84 1.41 -1.83
C LEU A 142 3.51 2.10 -1.51
#